data_AF-A0A955MNL6-F1
#
_entry.id   AF-A0A955MNL6-F1
#
_cell.length_a   1.000
_cell.length_b   1.000
_cell.length_c   1.000
_cell.angle_alpha   90.00
_cell.angle_beta   90.00
_cell.angle_gamma   90.00
#
_symmetry.space_group_name_H-M   'P 1'
#
loop_
_entity.id
_entity.type
_entity.pdbx_description
1 polymer ?
#
loop_
_entity_poly.entity_id
_entity_poly.type
_entity_poly.pdbx_seq_one_letter_code
_entity_poly.pdbx_strand_id
1 'polypeptide(L)'
;MWVCRFFSVCAVVCALGFSSPSHATHVAWDLITWDSGHFLSQGDSMSYTHDLTAGNQNIHGTPFDPATQCVTTADLYVKFFDDFSLQYLFTEEKVKVFLDGTLIETRTIPDHFLQIPFFGFEIEHFGVNLAFIQDDGKLDVRLKAKKGDFSVYFSKLIITHEDCGDPVPEPTTLALVGAGVAAMARRRWLT
;
A
#
# COMPACT_ATOMS: atom_id res chain seq x y z
N MET A 1 -10.33 -46.18 -48.89
CA MET A 1 -10.24 -46.62 -47.48
C MET A 1 -9.77 -45.42 -46.66
N TRP A 2 -10.70 -44.69 -46.06
CA TRP A 2 -10.48 -43.42 -45.35
C TRP A 2 -10.90 -43.61 -43.91
N VAL A 3 -9.98 -43.57 -42.95
CA VAL A 3 -10.31 -43.30 -41.54
C VAL A 3 -9.17 -42.50 -40.88
N CYS A 4 -9.45 -41.21 -40.72
CA CYS A 4 -9.05 -40.29 -39.65
C CYS A 4 -7.62 -40.32 -39.09
N ARG A 5 -6.75 -39.46 -39.63
CA ARG A 5 -5.65 -38.81 -38.88
C ARG A 5 -6.09 -37.40 -38.47
N PHE A 6 -6.93 -37.26 -37.44
CA PHE A 6 -7.38 -35.94 -36.96
C PHE A 6 -7.51 -35.84 -35.43
N PHE A 7 -6.75 -36.62 -34.66
CA PHE A 7 -6.85 -36.60 -33.19
C PHE A 7 -5.81 -35.73 -32.47
N SER A 8 -4.85 -35.10 -33.17
CA SER A 8 -3.68 -34.52 -32.51
C SER A 8 -3.65 -32.99 -32.36
N VAL A 9 -4.55 -32.22 -32.99
CA VAL A 9 -4.43 -30.74 -32.99
C VAL A 9 -5.44 -30.05 -32.06
N CYS A 10 -6.63 -30.62 -31.85
CA CYS A 10 -7.66 -30.01 -30.99
C CYS A 10 -7.29 -30.01 -29.49
N ALA A 11 -6.49 -30.98 -29.02
CA ALA A 11 -6.08 -31.05 -27.62
C ALA A 11 -5.05 -29.97 -27.22
N VAL A 12 -4.21 -29.52 -28.17
CA VAL A 12 -3.19 -28.48 -27.91
C VAL A 12 -3.83 -27.08 -27.86
N VAL A 13 -4.86 -26.83 -28.66
CA VAL A 13 -5.57 -25.53 -28.68
C VAL A 13 -6.47 -25.35 -27.45
N CYS A 14 -7.04 -26.44 -26.90
CA CYS A 14 -7.80 -26.37 -25.64
C CYS A 14 -6.90 -26.17 -24.40
N ALA A 15 -5.61 -26.50 -24.49
CA ALA A 15 -4.65 -26.34 -23.40
C ALA A 15 -4.02 -24.94 -23.31
N LEU A 16 -4.16 -24.11 -24.36
CA LEU A 16 -3.62 -22.75 -24.42
C LEU A 16 -4.68 -21.66 -24.14
N GLY A 17 -5.93 -22.05 -23.89
CA GLY A 17 -7.07 -21.14 -23.75
C GLY A 17 -7.42 -20.71 -22.32
N PHE A 18 -6.65 -21.13 -21.31
CA PHE A 18 -7.01 -20.83 -19.92
C PHE A 18 -5.94 -20.03 -19.18
N SER A 19 -6.47 -19.01 -18.50
CA SER A 19 -5.88 -18.11 -17.51
C SER A 19 -4.89 -17.05 -17.99
N SER A 20 -5.44 -15.94 -18.49
CA SER A 20 -4.93 -14.65 -18.01
C SER A 20 -5.28 -14.57 -16.52
N PRO A 21 -4.33 -14.40 -15.59
CA PRO A 21 -4.73 -14.09 -14.24
C PRO A 21 -5.22 -12.64 -14.25
N SER A 22 -6.53 -12.44 -14.10
CA SER A 22 -7.05 -11.13 -13.71
C SER A 22 -6.59 -10.90 -12.27
N HIS A 23 -5.43 -10.26 -12.09
CA HIS A 23 -5.03 -9.78 -10.77
C HIS A 23 -5.97 -8.63 -10.43
N ALA A 24 -6.86 -8.85 -9.47
CA ALA A 24 -7.68 -7.78 -8.94
C ALA A 24 -6.79 -6.93 -8.05
N THR A 25 -6.50 -5.72 -8.50
CA THR A 25 -5.80 -4.74 -7.69
C THR A 25 -6.82 -4.10 -6.74
N HIS A 26 -6.57 -4.20 -5.44
CA HIS A 26 -7.38 -3.65 -4.38
C HIS A 26 -6.75 -2.36 -3.83
N VAL A 27 -7.58 -1.49 -3.29
CA VAL A 27 -7.15 -0.25 -2.62
C VAL A 27 -7.74 -0.25 -1.22
N ALA A 28 -6.88 0.06 -0.25
CA ALA A 28 -7.25 0.32 1.14
C ALA A 28 -6.69 1.69 1.52
N TRP A 29 -7.46 2.48 2.27
CA TRP A 29 -6.94 3.70 2.86
C TRP A 29 -7.54 3.96 4.23
N ASP A 30 -6.72 4.52 5.10
CA ASP A 30 -7.08 4.94 6.45
C ASP A 30 -6.88 6.46 6.57
N LEU A 31 -7.79 7.12 7.29
CA LEU A 31 -7.78 8.56 7.47
C LEU A 31 -7.93 8.88 8.95
N ILE A 32 -6.93 9.57 9.49
CA ILE A 32 -6.91 10.08 10.85
C ILE A 32 -7.07 11.59 10.77
N THR A 33 -8.10 12.13 11.41
CA THR A 33 -8.39 13.56 11.43
C THR A 33 -8.36 14.12 12.84
N TRP A 34 -7.91 15.37 12.96
CA TRP A 34 -8.00 16.16 14.20
C TRP A 34 -8.91 17.35 13.93
N ASP A 35 -10.09 17.38 14.57
CA ASP A 35 -11.17 18.34 14.26
C ASP A 35 -10.73 19.81 14.29
N SER A 36 -9.77 20.16 15.16
CA SER A 36 -9.17 21.49 15.28
C SER A 36 -7.69 21.55 14.86
N GLY A 37 -7.17 20.48 14.27
CA GLY A 37 -5.74 20.24 14.17
C GLY A 37 -5.09 19.86 15.51
N HIS A 38 -3.94 19.19 15.43
CA HIS A 38 -3.08 18.88 16.56
C HIS A 38 -1.86 19.81 16.53
N PHE A 39 -1.83 20.77 17.45
CA PHE A 39 -0.75 21.75 17.55
C PHE A 39 0.53 21.10 18.10
N LEU A 40 1.66 21.38 17.45
CA LEU A 40 3.00 21.00 17.89
C LEU A 40 3.87 22.25 17.97
N SER A 41 4.36 22.55 19.17
CA SER A 41 5.36 23.60 19.36
C SER A 41 6.77 23.04 19.13
N GLN A 42 7.75 23.94 18.96
CA GLN A 42 9.14 23.52 18.75
C GLN A 42 9.62 22.54 19.84
N GLY A 43 10.01 21.34 19.41
CA GLY A 43 10.48 20.27 20.27
C GLY A 43 9.43 19.19 20.56
N ASP A 44 8.15 19.51 20.39
CA ASP A 44 7.04 18.59 20.60
C ASP A 44 7.02 17.47 19.56
N SER A 45 6.33 16.39 19.92
CA SER A 45 6.09 15.27 19.03
C SER A 45 4.73 14.64 19.26
N MET A 46 4.16 14.13 18.19
CA MET A 46 2.97 13.28 18.22
C MET A 46 3.27 11.94 17.57
N SER A 47 2.53 10.90 17.96
CA SER A 47 2.60 9.58 17.35
C SER A 47 1.20 9.02 17.19
N TYR A 48 0.98 8.33 16.08
CA TYR A 48 -0.28 7.69 15.75
C TYR A 48 0.01 6.54 14.78
N THR A 49 -0.93 5.59 14.70
CA THR A 49 -0.79 4.39 13.88
C THR A 49 -1.91 4.37 12.87
N HIS A 50 -1.55 4.22 11.59
CA HIS A 50 -2.52 3.83 10.57
C HIS A 50 -2.70 2.31 10.62
N ASP A 51 -3.94 1.84 10.58
CA ASP A 51 -4.27 0.41 10.58
C ASP A 51 -5.16 0.12 9.37
N LEU A 52 -4.70 -0.71 8.45
CA LEU A 52 -5.40 -1.03 7.21
C LEU A 52 -6.11 -2.40 7.27
N THR A 53 -6.11 -3.04 8.44
CA THR A 53 -6.73 -4.36 8.67
C THR A 53 -8.21 -4.25 9.01
N ALA A 54 -8.98 -5.31 8.76
CA ALA A 54 -10.45 -5.33 8.97
C ALA A 54 -10.95 -4.91 10.37
N GLY A 55 -10.06 -4.80 11.36
CA GLY A 55 -10.38 -4.30 12.71
C GLY A 55 -10.53 -2.78 12.83
N ASN A 56 -10.03 -1.98 11.88
CA ASN A 56 -10.12 -0.51 11.95
C ASN A 56 -11.40 0.01 11.26
N GLN A 57 -12.15 0.83 11.99
CA GLN A 57 -13.41 1.44 11.53
C GLN A 57 -13.22 2.60 10.57
N ASN A 58 -12.01 3.18 10.51
CA ASN A 58 -11.67 4.31 9.65
C ASN A 58 -11.17 3.88 8.27
N ILE A 59 -11.11 2.57 7.99
CA ILE A 59 -10.71 2.06 6.68
C ILE A 59 -11.81 2.27 5.67
N HIS A 60 -11.38 2.65 4.48
CA HIS A 60 -12.18 2.70 3.29
C HIS A 60 -11.56 1.82 2.21
N GLY A 61 -12.42 1.16 1.41
CA GLY A 61 -12.01 0.21 0.40
C GLY A 61 -12.05 -1.24 0.88
N THR A 62 -11.24 -2.11 0.27
CA THR A 62 -11.10 -3.51 0.72
C THR A 62 -10.03 -3.54 1.80
N PRO A 63 -10.35 -3.96 3.05
CA PRO A 63 -9.34 -4.09 4.09
C PRO A 63 -8.19 -4.96 3.63
N PHE A 64 -6.98 -4.61 4.07
CA PHE A 64 -5.78 -5.36 3.78
C PHE A 64 -5.64 -6.54 4.72
N ASP A 65 -5.42 -7.73 4.16
CA ASP A 65 -5.07 -8.93 4.90
C ASP A 65 -3.58 -9.25 4.69
N PRO A 66 -2.69 -8.94 5.66
CA PRO A 66 -1.26 -9.21 5.53
C PRO A 66 -0.95 -10.72 5.40
N ALA A 67 -1.89 -11.62 5.73
CA ALA A 67 -1.68 -13.05 5.60
C ALA A 67 -1.79 -13.55 4.14
N THR A 68 -2.55 -12.85 3.29
CA THR A 68 -2.83 -13.31 1.92
C THR A 68 -2.55 -12.26 0.86
N GLN A 69 -2.28 -11.01 1.23
CA GLN A 69 -2.15 -9.89 0.31
C GLN A 69 -0.79 -9.22 0.38
N CYS A 70 -0.36 -8.72 -0.77
CA CYS A 70 0.93 -8.11 -1.00
C CYS A 70 0.72 -6.64 -1.33
N VAL A 71 1.39 -5.76 -0.59
CA VAL A 71 1.37 -4.32 -0.85
C VAL A 71 2.20 -4.04 -2.09
N THR A 72 1.63 -3.34 -3.06
CA THR A 72 2.31 -2.95 -4.30
C THR A 72 2.72 -1.50 -4.29
N THR A 73 1.90 -0.62 -3.69
CA THR A 73 2.23 0.80 -3.48
C THR A 73 1.74 1.26 -2.11
N ALA A 74 2.45 2.22 -1.52
CA ALA A 74 2.05 2.85 -0.27
C ALA A 74 2.46 4.33 -0.26
N ASP A 75 1.47 5.19 -0.01
CA ASP A 75 1.61 6.64 -0.03
C ASP A 75 1.01 7.24 1.24
N LEU A 76 1.81 8.03 1.95
CA LEU A 76 1.37 8.77 3.12
C LEU A 76 1.21 10.24 2.78
N TYR A 77 0.05 10.80 3.10
CA TYR A 77 -0.26 12.21 2.96
C TYR A 77 -0.53 12.81 4.32
N VAL A 78 0.20 13.87 4.68
CA VAL A 78 -0.02 14.60 5.94
C VAL A 78 -0.32 16.05 5.61
N LYS A 79 -1.40 16.57 6.19
CA LYS A 79 -1.81 17.97 6.00
C LYS A 79 -1.37 18.81 7.19
N PHE A 80 -0.51 19.79 6.93
CA PHE A 80 0.01 20.73 7.91
C PHE A 80 -0.63 22.12 7.74
N PHE A 81 -0.56 22.91 8.80
CA PHE A 81 -1.05 24.29 8.88
C PHE A 81 -0.08 25.09 9.77
N ASP A 82 0.51 26.14 9.23
CA ASP A 82 1.25 27.17 9.99
C ASP A 82 0.24 27.96 10.83
N ASP A 83 0.56 28.29 12.09
CA ASP A 83 -0.37 28.86 13.05
C ASP A 83 -0.70 30.35 12.87
N PHE A 84 -0.27 30.96 11.75
CA PHE A 84 -0.60 32.34 11.36
C PHE A 84 -0.12 33.39 12.37
N SER A 85 0.93 33.09 13.14
CA SER A 85 1.51 34.08 14.03
C SER A 85 2.23 35.17 13.23
N LEU A 86 1.63 36.37 13.20
CA LEU A 86 2.26 37.60 12.66
C LEU A 86 3.62 37.92 13.34
N GLN A 87 3.90 37.33 14.49
CA GLN A 87 5.17 37.50 15.20
C GLN A 87 6.31 36.63 14.64
N TYR A 88 5.97 35.58 13.87
CA TYR A 88 6.89 34.58 13.34
C TYR A 88 6.95 34.55 11.81
N LEU A 89 6.56 35.65 11.15
CA LEU A 89 6.43 35.86 9.69
C LEU A 89 7.61 35.47 8.78
N PHE A 90 8.71 34.92 9.32
CA PHE A 90 9.88 34.48 8.55
C PHE A 90 10.59 33.27 9.19
N THR A 91 9.93 32.56 10.11
CA THR A 91 10.57 31.48 10.86
C THR A 91 10.30 30.16 10.17
N GLU A 92 11.26 29.66 9.39
CA GLU A 92 11.10 28.36 8.72
C GLU A 92 10.63 27.27 9.70
N GLU A 93 9.49 26.67 9.41
CA GLU A 93 8.97 25.53 10.13
C GLU A 93 9.56 24.23 9.58
N LYS A 94 9.95 23.32 10.46
CA LYS A 94 10.54 22.04 10.07
C LYS A 94 9.95 20.91 10.88
N VAL A 95 9.50 19.88 10.19
CA VAL A 95 9.04 18.63 10.77
C VAL A 95 10.02 17.51 10.47
N LYS A 96 10.32 16.69 11.47
CA LYS A 96 10.96 15.37 11.28
C LYS A 96 9.88 14.32 11.22
N VAL A 97 9.92 13.49 10.18
CA VAL A 97 8.95 12.42 9.94
C VAL A 97 9.63 11.08 10.16
N PHE A 98 9.08 10.29 11.08
CA PHE A 98 9.52 8.95 11.35
C PHE A 98 8.41 7.97 10.98
N LEU A 99 8.77 6.92 10.24
CA LEU A 99 7.91 5.79 9.91
C LEU A 99 8.53 4.55 10.55
N ASP A 100 7.77 3.81 11.35
CA ASP A 100 8.23 2.64 12.11
C ASP A 100 9.56 2.89 12.85
N GLY A 101 9.63 4.03 13.53
CA GLY A 101 10.81 4.47 14.28
C GLY A 101 11.98 4.96 13.43
N THR A 102 11.95 4.78 12.11
CA THR A 102 13.02 5.21 11.18
C THR A 102 12.78 6.64 10.72
N LEU A 103 13.79 7.51 10.85
CA LEU A 103 13.74 8.86 10.28
C LEU A 103 13.78 8.77 8.75
N ILE A 104 12.70 9.14 8.09
CA ILE A 104 12.63 9.13 6.62
C ILE A 104 13.05 10.49 6.07
N GLU A 105 12.60 11.57 6.69
CA GLU A 105 12.88 12.91 6.19
C GLU A 105 12.84 13.99 7.28
N THR A 106 13.53 15.10 7.02
CA THR A 106 13.22 16.39 7.65
C THR A 106 12.68 17.31 6.57
N ARG A 107 11.41 17.69 6.67
CA ARG A 107 10.75 18.54 5.69
C ARG A 107 10.57 19.95 6.21
N THR A 108 10.82 20.94 5.35
CA THR A 108 10.46 22.33 5.62
C THR A 108 9.02 22.53 5.20
N ILE A 109 8.19 23.03 6.10
CA ILE A 109 6.81 23.40 5.77
C ILE A 109 6.90 24.77 5.09
N PRO A 110 6.41 24.92 3.84
CA PRO A 110 6.41 26.20 3.16
C PRO A 110 5.66 27.25 3.99
N ASP A 111 6.32 28.38 4.24
CA ASP A 111 5.71 29.55 4.87
C ASP A 111 4.75 30.19 3.86
N HIS A 112 3.53 30.43 4.31
CA HIS A 112 2.50 31.09 3.50
C HIS A 112 2.06 32.41 4.11
N PHE A 113 3.01 33.35 4.18
CA PHE A 113 2.91 34.78 4.55
C PHE A 113 1.64 35.57 4.13
N LEU A 114 0.80 35.07 3.21
CA LEU A 114 -0.38 35.76 2.66
C LEU A 114 -1.65 34.90 2.57
N GLN A 115 -1.80 33.88 3.41
CA GLN A 115 -3.02 33.07 3.38
C GLN A 115 -4.17 33.74 4.14
N ILE A 116 -5.19 34.14 3.36
CA ILE A 116 -6.55 34.32 3.85
C ILE A 116 -6.97 32.97 4.49
N PRO A 117 -7.68 32.93 5.64
CA PRO A 117 -7.93 31.74 6.48
C PRO A 117 -8.56 30.50 5.81
N PHE A 118 -8.78 30.52 4.48
CA PHE A 118 -9.26 29.42 3.67
C PHE A 118 -8.15 28.68 2.90
N PHE A 119 -6.95 29.24 2.72
CA PHE A 119 -5.88 28.65 1.91
C PHE A 119 -4.71 28.06 2.71
N GLY A 120 -4.82 28.09 4.05
CA GLY A 120 -3.89 27.72 5.13
C GLY A 120 -2.94 26.53 5.06
N PHE A 121 -3.05 25.67 4.03
CA PHE A 121 -2.71 24.27 4.22
C PHE A 121 -1.74 23.75 3.16
N GLU A 122 -0.74 23.03 3.62
CA GLU A 122 0.14 22.24 2.76
C GLU A 122 -0.19 20.75 2.94
N ILE A 123 -0.32 20.03 1.83
CA ILE A 123 -0.44 18.57 1.83
C ILE A 123 0.91 18.01 1.42
N GLU A 124 1.56 17.36 2.37
CA GLU A 124 2.88 16.76 2.16
C GLU A 124 2.74 15.27 1.85
N HIS A 125 3.44 14.84 0.80
CA HIS A 125 3.51 13.44 0.38
C HIS A 125 4.83 12.81 0.80
N PHE A 126 4.74 11.65 1.45
CA PHE A 126 5.87 10.85 1.89
C PHE A 126 5.78 9.45 1.28
N GLY A 127 6.87 9.02 0.62
CA GLY A 127 7.00 7.64 0.17
C GLY A 127 7.17 6.70 1.36
N VAL A 128 6.41 5.61 1.38
CA VAL A 128 6.44 4.62 2.44
C VAL A 128 7.20 3.37 1.95
N ASN A 129 8.12 2.86 2.78
CA ASN A 129 8.72 1.57 2.50
C ASN A 129 7.66 0.47 2.70
N LEU A 130 7.39 -0.33 1.67
CA LEU A 130 6.33 -1.35 1.71
C LEU A 130 6.54 -2.36 2.86
N ALA A 131 7.80 -2.62 3.23
CA ALA A 131 8.14 -3.51 4.33
C ALA A 131 7.60 -3.05 5.70
N PHE A 132 7.28 -1.77 5.86
CA PHE A 132 6.67 -1.24 7.09
C PHE A 132 5.22 -1.72 7.27
N ILE A 133 4.49 -1.94 6.18
CA ILE A 133 3.06 -2.28 6.20
C ILE A 133 2.84 -3.77 5.93
N GLN A 134 3.73 -4.40 5.17
CA GLN A 134 3.52 -5.75 4.62
C GLN A 134 3.23 -6.82 5.69
N ASP A 135 3.83 -6.71 6.87
CA ASP A 135 3.79 -7.78 7.88
C ASP A 135 2.52 -7.78 8.73
N ASP A 136 1.98 -6.60 9.06
CA ASP A 136 0.86 -6.47 10.00
C ASP A 136 -0.26 -5.53 9.52
N GLY A 137 -0.09 -4.89 8.36
CA GLY A 137 -1.02 -3.92 7.81
C GLY A 137 -1.05 -2.58 8.53
N LYS A 138 -0.03 -2.28 9.33
CA LYS A 138 0.04 -1.07 10.15
C LYS A 138 1.21 -0.18 9.75
N LEU A 139 1.12 1.10 10.09
CA LEU A 139 2.22 2.04 9.91
C LEU A 139 2.25 2.99 11.10
N ASP A 140 3.34 2.94 11.87
CA ASP A 140 3.56 3.86 12.98
C ASP A 140 4.17 5.16 12.46
N VAL A 141 3.43 6.25 12.60
CA VAL A 141 3.89 7.58 12.21
C VAL A 141 4.22 8.38 13.45
N ARG A 142 5.42 8.96 13.47
CA ARG A 142 5.81 9.96 14.47
C ARG A 142 6.29 11.22 13.81
N LEU A 143 5.64 12.32 14.17
CA LEU A 143 5.98 13.67 13.72
C LEU A 143 6.65 14.41 14.87
N LYS A 144 7.75 15.10 14.60
CA LYS A 144 8.44 15.94 15.58
C LYS A 144 8.71 17.33 15.02
N ALA A 145 8.21 18.35 15.71
CA ALA A 145 8.51 19.74 15.40
C ALA A 145 9.98 20.02 15.73
N LYS A 146 10.79 20.28 14.71
CA LYS A 146 12.22 20.57 14.82
C LYS A 146 12.47 22.06 15.00
N LYS A 147 11.73 22.89 14.26
CA LYS A 147 11.84 24.35 14.23
C LYS A 147 10.44 24.91 13.93
N GLY A 148 10.08 26.01 14.58
CA GLY A 148 8.75 26.60 14.48
C GLY A 148 7.67 25.73 15.13
N ASP A 149 6.44 26.14 14.94
CA ASP A 149 5.20 25.58 15.45
C ASP A 149 4.22 25.38 14.31
N PHE A 150 3.46 24.30 14.33
CA PHE A 150 2.47 24.00 13.29
C PHE A 150 1.38 23.10 13.82
N SER A 151 0.25 23.05 13.13
CA SER A 151 -0.86 22.16 13.42
C SER A 151 -0.98 21.06 12.36
N VAL A 152 -1.21 19.82 12.80
CA VAL A 152 -1.47 18.68 11.92
C VAL A 152 -2.97 18.44 11.83
N TYR A 153 -3.55 18.50 10.64
CA TYR A 153 -5.01 18.45 10.45
C TYR A 153 -5.53 17.05 10.10
N PHE A 154 -4.85 16.37 9.19
CA PHE A 154 -5.11 14.96 8.91
C PHE A 154 -3.85 14.23 8.49
N SER A 155 -3.90 12.92 8.63
CA SER A 155 -2.98 11.97 8.01
C SER A 155 -3.79 10.94 7.25
N LYS A 156 -3.40 10.65 6.01
CA LYS A 156 -4.06 9.67 5.14
C LYS A 156 -3.02 8.71 4.59
N LEU A 157 -3.16 7.43 4.91
CA LEU A 157 -2.36 6.37 4.31
C LEU A 157 -3.20 5.70 3.23
N ILE A 158 -2.66 5.62 2.02
CA ILE A 158 -3.27 4.91 0.89
C ILE A 158 -2.32 3.79 0.50
N ILE A 159 -2.86 2.58 0.39
CA ILE A 159 -2.13 1.47 -0.20
C ILE A 159 -2.90 0.88 -1.38
N THR A 160 -2.12 0.37 -2.31
CA THR A 160 -2.59 -0.56 -3.33
C THR A 160 -2.06 -1.94 -2.95
N HIS A 161 -2.92 -2.95 -3.01
CA HIS A 161 -2.56 -4.32 -2.70
C HIS A 161 -3.20 -5.30 -3.68
N GLU A 162 -2.69 -6.50 -3.71
CA GLU A 162 -3.22 -7.60 -4.50
C GLU A 162 -3.09 -8.89 -3.69
N ASP A 163 -3.85 -9.91 -4.04
CA ASP A 163 -3.61 -11.23 -3.47
C ASP A 163 -2.17 -11.64 -3.82
N CYS A 164 -1.39 -11.99 -2.79
CA CYS A 164 -0.06 -12.56 -3.00
C CYS A 164 -0.28 -13.82 -3.82
N GLY A 165 0.04 -13.77 -5.12
CA GLY A 165 -0.28 -14.86 -6.03
C GLY A 165 0.14 -16.20 -5.44
N ASP A 166 -0.79 -17.15 -5.36
CA ASP A 166 -0.43 -18.54 -5.11
C ASP A 166 0.64 -18.91 -6.15
N PRO A 167 1.71 -19.63 -5.78
CA PRO A 167 2.71 -20.07 -6.74
C PRO A 167 2.01 -20.95 -7.78
N VAL A 168 1.69 -20.35 -8.94
CA VAL A 168 1.12 -21.09 -10.06
C VAL A 168 2.17 -22.10 -10.47
N PRO A 169 1.86 -23.42 -10.44
CA PRO A 169 2.83 -24.43 -10.83
C PRO A 169 3.31 -24.11 -12.23
N GLU A 170 4.64 -23.97 -12.40
CA GLU A 170 5.22 -23.67 -13.70
C GLU A 170 4.72 -24.69 -14.74
N PRO A 171 4.60 -24.31 -16.03
CA PRO A 171 4.11 -25.20 -17.09
C PRO A 171 4.84 -26.56 -17.15
N THR A 172 6.10 -26.58 -16.73
CA THR A 172 6.93 -27.78 -16.57
C THR A 172 6.43 -28.72 -15.46
N THR A 173 5.96 -28.17 -14.34
CA THR A 173 5.37 -28.93 -13.23
C THR A 173 4.06 -29.58 -13.67
N LEU A 174 3.21 -28.84 -14.37
CA LEU A 174 1.97 -29.38 -14.95
C LEU A 174 2.24 -30.43 -16.03
N ALA A 175 3.23 -30.20 -16.89
CA ALA A 175 3.65 -31.17 -17.90
C ALA A 175 4.22 -32.44 -17.28
N LEU A 176 4.97 -32.34 -16.19
CA LEU A 176 5.53 -33.49 -15.48
C LEU A 176 4.45 -34.31 -14.77
N VAL A 177 3.52 -33.65 -14.09
CA VAL A 177 2.36 -34.33 -13.48
C VAL A 177 1.49 -34.98 -14.56
N GLY A 178 1.23 -34.28 -15.67
CA GLY A 178 0.51 -34.82 -16.82
C GLY A 178 1.19 -36.03 -17.46
N ALA A 179 2.50 -35.99 -17.63
CA ALA A 179 3.28 -37.11 -18.15
C ALA A 179 3.28 -38.31 -17.20
N GLY A 180 3.36 -38.08 -15.88
CA GLY A 180 3.27 -39.12 -14.85
C GLY A 180 1.91 -39.83 -14.86
N VAL A 181 0.81 -39.07 -14.94
CA VAL A 181 -0.55 -39.64 -15.02
C VAL A 181 -0.75 -40.41 -16.32
N ALA A 182 -0.28 -39.89 -17.46
CA ALA A 182 -0.35 -40.59 -18.75
C ALA A 182 0.46 -41.90 -18.75
N ALA A 183 1.64 -41.91 -18.13
CA ALA A 183 2.46 -43.11 -17.99
C ALA A 183 1.78 -44.17 -17.10
N MET A 184 1.11 -43.76 -16.01
CA MET A 184 0.35 -44.67 -15.15
C MET A 184 -0.91 -45.22 -15.84
N ALA A 185 -1.63 -44.37 -16.58
CA ALA A 185 -2.78 -44.80 -17.37
C ALA A 185 -2.38 -45.84 -18.44
N ARG A 186 -1.25 -45.63 -19.12
CA ARG A 186 -0.71 -46.57 -20.12
C ARG A 186 -0.32 -47.92 -19.50
N ARG A 187 0.11 -47.94 -18.24
CA ARG A 187 0.50 -49.17 -17.53
C ARG A 187 -0.69 -50.05 -17.13
N ARG A 188 -1.91 -49.51 -17.08
CA ARG A 188 -3.15 -50.25 -16.76
C ARG A 188 -3.77 -50.99 -17.96
N TRP A 189 -3.33 -50.68 -19.20
CA TRP A 189 -3.78 -51.34 -20.42
C TRP A 189 -2.80 -52.42 -20.94
N LEU A 190 -1.71 -52.67 -20.21
CA LEU A 190 -0.65 -53.63 -20.58
C LEU A 190 -0.51 -54.79 -19.56
N THR A 191 -1.52 -54.98 -18.71
CA THR A 191 -1.71 -56.14 -17.83
C THR A 191 -3.08 -56.72 -18.11
#